data_AF-A0A1X0QB49-F1
#
_entry.id   AF-A0A1X0QB49-F1
#
_cell.length_a   1.000
_cell.length_b   1.000
_cell.length_c   1.000
_cell.angle_alpha   90.00
_cell.angle_beta   90.00
_cell.angle_gamma   90.00
#
_symmetry.space_group_name_H-M   'P 1'
#
loop_
_entity.id
_entity.type
_entity.pdbx_description
1 polymer ?
#
loop_
_entity_poly.entity_id
_entity_poly.type
_entity_poly.pdbx_seq_one_letter_code
_entity_poly.pdbx_strand_id
1 'polypeptide(L)'
;MIDESNKQISLKSYSARLDKNFTKDRVYLLGQIINNRFYTYNQGYDLIDTLPFEISDSEYVIGRSIDKEVSIFFESPIFNSYILQEESIKRNLNVMKSFDSKLTIINQKVKENKLYRVKIIKEEKDKRIVELYNDDEIFPGRIFKLPVNYNDIKSNLITTFIGKGKLVLQSNDVKPEIEVILVVLGSNQMVFAEINNPLEDKNLRMEFRFNNSLEKFLIAGNIYGMMKSYDFIGKNFYNVTIDKVMLGWYLLVERLEEGVFTVVLTGKNDNNQHVVEFGPYKGVMVKKQQVSKKMIGKIFDIKEDSTFSFIRTVFD
;
A
#
# COMPACT_ATOMS: atom_id res chain seq x y z
N MET A 1 17.18 -45.57 0.72
CA MET A 1 15.97 -44.97 0.11
C MET A 1 15.14 -44.41 1.23
N ILE A 2 14.91 -43.10 1.12
CA ILE A 2 13.95 -42.19 1.76
C ILE A 2 13.01 -42.82 2.80
N ASP A 3 13.03 -42.28 4.02
CA ASP A 3 11.79 -42.15 4.79
C ASP A 3 11.61 -40.68 5.21
N GLU A 4 10.90 -39.97 4.34
CA GLU A 4 10.27 -38.68 4.55
C GLU A 4 9.17 -38.87 5.60
N SER A 5 9.55 -38.77 6.88
CA SER A 5 8.58 -38.47 7.92
C SER A 5 8.12 -37.01 7.77
N ASN A 6 7.22 -36.83 6.80
CA ASN A 6 6.25 -35.76 6.73
C ASN A 6 5.60 -35.61 8.11
N LYS A 7 6.19 -34.74 8.95
CA LYS A 7 5.49 -34.17 10.09
C LYS A 7 4.41 -33.29 9.51
N GLN A 8 3.28 -33.91 9.23
CA GLN A 8 2.00 -33.29 9.05
C GLN A 8 1.71 -32.54 10.35
N ILE A 9 2.15 -31.28 10.42
CA ILE A 9 1.80 -30.41 11.53
C ILE A 9 0.29 -30.21 11.41
N SER A 10 -0.46 -30.99 12.17
CA SER A 10 -1.91 -31.03 12.04
C SER A 10 -2.49 -29.63 12.27
N LEU A 11 -3.47 -29.24 11.45
CA LEU A 11 -4.24 -27.99 11.55
C LEU A 11 -4.74 -27.70 12.98
N LYS A 12 -5.01 -28.74 13.77
CA LYS A 12 -5.42 -28.65 15.19
C LYS A 12 -4.32 -28.11 16.12
N SER A 13 -3.05 -28.32 15.80
CA SER A 13 -1.93 -27.86 16.63
C SER A 13 -1.58 -26.39 16.42
N TYR A 14 -1.85 -25.83 15.23
CA TYR A 14 -1.66 -24.39 14.95
C TYR A 14 -2.85 -23.54 15.37
N SER A 15 -4.09 -24.03 15.24
CA SER A 15 -5.25 -23.36 15.83
C SER A 15 -5.18 -23.31 17.36
N ALA A 16 -4.51 -24.28 17.99
CA ALA A 16 -4.20 -24.26 19.42
C ALA A 16 -3.02 -23.35 19.79
N ARG A 17 -2.05 -23.10 18.89
CA ARG A 17 -0.93 -22.16 19.10
C ARG A 17 -1.27 -20.70 18.85
N LEU A 18 -2.39 -20.40 18.19
CA LEU A 18 -3.12 -19.13 18.31
C LEU A 18 -3.78 -19.03 19.72
N ASP A 19 -3.03 -19.46 20.73
CA ASP A 19 -3.46 -19.82 22.07
C ASP A 19 -3.89 -18.57 22.82
N LYS A 20 -5.15 -18.58 23.29
CA LYS A 20 -5.82 -17.89 24.43
C LYS A 20 -5.49 -16.44 24.83
N ASN A 21 -4.48 -15.81 24.25
CA ASN A 21 -4.03 -14.43 24.46
C ASN A 21 -4.13 -13.59 23.18
N PHE A 22 -4.62 -14.15 22.07
CA PHE A 22 -5.18 -13.33 20.98
C PHE A 22 -6.49 -12.71 21.47
N THR A 23 -6.36 -11.61 22.21
CA THR A 23 -7.49 -10.75 22.55
C THR A 23 -8.22 -10.37 21.26
N LYS A 24 -9.56 -10.27 21.32
CA LYS A 24 -10.46 -10.01 20.18
C LYS A 24 -10.10 -8.79 19.33
N ASP A 25 -9.20 -7.92 19.80
CA ASP A 25 -9.00 -6.56 19.31
C ASP A 25 -7.67 -6.32 18.56
N ARG A 26 -6.94 -7.36 18.15
CA ARG A 26 -5.68 -7.20 17.40
C ARG A 26 -5.83 -7.62 15.94
N VAL A 27 -5.76 -6.64 15.04
CA VAL A 27 -5.70 -6.86 13.59
C VAL A 27 -4.36 -6.37 13.07
N TYR A 28 -3.57 -7.28 12.48
CA TYR A 28 -2.34 -6.95 11.80
C TYR A 28 -2.62 -6.66 10.32
N LEU A 29 -1.99 -5.61 9.81
CA LEU A 29 -2.25 -5.05 8.50
C LEU A 29 -0.95 -4.87 7.74
N LEU A 30 -0.91 -5.26 6.48
CA LEU A 30 0.16 -4.85 5.57
C LEU A 30 -0.30 -3.61 4.79
N GLY A 31 0.50 -2.55 4.83
CA GLY A 31 0.17 -1.28 4.20
C GLY A 31 1.41 -0.47 3.88
N GLN A 32 1.22 0.74 3.36
CA GLN A 32 2.29 1.67 3.00
C GLN A 32 2.10 2.99 3.75
N ILE A 33 3.20 3.61 4.16
CA ILE A 33 3.16 4.95 4.77
C ILE A 33 3.39 5.97 3.66
N ILE A 34 2.46 6.92 3.52
CA ILE A 34 2.53 8.02 2.56
C ILE A 34 2.13 9.28 3.32
N ASN A 35 2.96 10.33 3.31
CA ASN A 35 2.71 11.59 3.99
C ASN A 35 2.26 11.41 5.47
N ASN A 36 2.97 10.58 6.23
CA ASN A 36 2.67 10.24 7.63
C ASN A 36 1.28 9.61 7.89
N ARG A 37 0.66 9.01 6.87
CA ARG A 37 -0.58 8.23 7.01
C ARG A 37 -0.36 6.81 6.51
N PHE A 38 -0.96 5.83 7.18
CA PHE A 38 -0.81 4.41 6.84
C PHE A 38 -1.97 3.95 5.96
N TYR A 39 -1.69 3.41 4.78
CA TYR A 39 -2.67 2.99 3.80
C TYR A 39 -2.63 1.47 3.58
N THR A 40 -3.77 0.80 3.73
CA THR A 40 -3.96 -0.60 3.32
C THR A 40 -4.70 -0.69 2.00
N TYR A 41 -5.08 -1.91 1.61
CA TYR A 41 -5.80 -2.15 0.35
C TYR A 41 -7.17 -1.47 0.22
N ASN A 42 -7.75 -1.03 1.34
CA ASN A 42 -9.12 -0.54 1.38
C ASN A 42 -9.37 0.60 2.34
N GLN A 43 -8.36 1.09 3.06
CA GLN A 43 -8.51 2.25 3.93
C GLN A 43 -7.17 2.86 4.35
N GLY A 44 -7.16 4.16 4.58
CA GLY A 44 -6.15 4.88 5.33
C GLY A 44 -6.45 4.88 6.84
N TYR A 45 -5.39 4.95 7.63
CA TYR A 45 -5.41 5.04 9.08
C TYR A 45 -4.48 6.14 9.52
N ASP A 46 -4.87 6.84 10.57
CA ASP A 46 -3.98 7.76 11.25
C ASP A 46 -2.93 6.95 12.02
N LEU A 47 -1.67 7.39 11.92
CA LEU A 47 -0.57 6.80 12.66
C LEU A 47 -0.55 7.36 14.08
N ILE A 48 -0.56 6.47 15.07
CA ILE A 48 -0.35 6.84 16.48
C ILE A 48 1.11 7.27 16.69
N ASP A 49 2.00 6.65 15.93
CA ASP A 49 3.43 6.82 16.09
C ASP A 49 3.92 8.12 15.45
N THR A 50 4.68 8.91 16.21
CA THR A 50 5.37 10.09 15.67
C THR A 50 6.65 9.64 14.97
N LEU A 51 6.75 9.91 13.66
CA LEU A 51 7.93 9.58 12.86
C LEU A 51 8.89 10.77 12.82
N PRO A 52 10.12 10.65 13.38
CA PRO A 52 11.07 11.77 13.39
C PRO A 52 11.73 12.08 12.03
N PHE A 53 11.34 11.43 10.94
CA PHE A 53 11.96 11.54 9.62
C PHE A 53 10.97 11.06 8.52
N GLU A 54 11.28 11.35 7.27
CA GLU A 54 10.50 10.92 6.11
C GLU A 54 10.81 9.47 5.72
N ILE A 55 9.76 8.65 5.55
CA ILE A 55 9.87 7.26 5.07
C ILE A 55 9.70 7.26 3.55
N SER A 56 10.53 6.49 2.84
CA SER A 56 10.37 6.32 1.40
C SER A 56 9.05 5.62 1.02
N ASP A 57 8.31 6.18 0.06
CA ASP A 57 7.02 5.69 -0.47
C ASP A 57 7.08 4.35 -1.26
N SER A 58 8.12 3.53 -1.07
CA SER A 58 8.33 2.31 -1.85
C SER A 58 8.12 1.01 -1.09
N GLU A 59 8.07 1.01 0.24
CA GLU A 59 8.04 -0.23 1.02
C GLU A 59 6.74 -0.43 1.82
N TYR A 60 6.33 -1.69 1.93
CA TYR A 60 5.20 -2.11 2.74
C TYR A 60 5.64 -2.37 4.18
N VAL A 61 4.88 -1.83 5.11
CA VAL A 61 5.05 -1.93 6.56
C VAL A 61 3.85 -2.68 7.14
N ILE A 62 4.10 -3.40 8.21
CA ILE A 62 3.07 -4.06 9.02
C ILE A 62 2.67 -3.14 10.17
N GLY A 63 1.39 -2.81 10.22
CA GLY A 63 0.75 -2.09 11.31
C GLY A 63 -0.09 -3.03 12.18
N ARG A 64 -0.29 -2.66 13.43
CA ARG A 64 -1.30 -3.22 14.34
C ARG A 64 -2.39 -2.18 14.53
N SER A 65 -3.61 -2.52 14.11
CA SER A 65 -4.77 -1.65 14.29
C SER A 65 -5.44 -1.89 15.63
N ILE A 66 -5.79 -0.79 16.30
CA ILE A 66 -6.64 -0.72 17.50
C ILE A 66 -7.56 0.50 17.29
N ASP A 67 -8.88 0.31 17.34
CA ASP A 67 -9.88 1.37 17.29
C ASP A 67 -9.69 2.46 16.20
N LYS A 68 -9.45 2.02 14.95
CA LYS A 68 -9.21 2.85 13.73
C LYS A 68 -7.88 3.59 13.65
N GLU A 69 -7.05 3.47 14.67
CA GLU A 69 -5.68 3.94 14.62
C GLU A 69 -4.74 2.77 14.29
N VAL A 70 -3.56 3.08 13.77
CA VAL A 70 -2.51 2.10 13.50
C VAL A 70 -1.23 2.51 14.20
N SER A 71 -0.67 1.56 14.94
CA SER A 71 0.72 1.63 15.38
C SER A 71 1.57 0.71 14.51
N ILE A 72 2.72 1.19 14.07
CA ILE A 72 3.77 0.43 13.42
C ILE A 72 4.85 -0.01 14.42
N PHE A 73 4.94 0.65 15.58
CA PHE A 73 5.82 0.26 16.69
C PHE A 73 5.02 -0.45 17.79
N PHE A 74 4.96 -1.79 17.73
CA PHE A 74 4.20 -2.57 18.71
C PHE A 74 4.92 -3.84 19.12
N GLU A 75 4.60 -4.34 20.31
CA GLU A 75 5.13 -5.60 20.81
C GLU A 75 4.50 -6.80 20.09
N SER A 76 5.33 -7.56 19.38
CA SER A 76 5.01 -8.86 18.77
C SER A 76 6.32 -9.64 18.54
N PRO A 77 6.31 -10.98 18.48
CA PRO A 77 7.49 -11.77 18.09
C PRO A 77 8.01 -11.43 16.69
N ILE A 78 7.10 -11.01 15.80
CA ILE A 78 7.39 -10.38 14.51
C ILE A 78 6.75 -8.99 14.50
N PHE A 79 7.56 -7.95 14.39
CA PHE A 79 7.10 -6.58 14.31
C PHE A 79 8.05 -5.75 13.44
N ASN A 80 7.54 -4.66 12.87
CA ASN A 80 8.45 -3.65 12.32
C ASN A 80 8.95 -2.83 13.47
N SER A 81 10.24 -2.62 13.60
CA SER A 81 10.72 -1.62 14.56
C SER A 81 12.18 -1.33 14.38
N TYR A 82 12.51 -0.46 13.42
CA TYR A 82 13.52 0.55 13.70
C TYR A 82 13.80 1.50 12.55
N ILE A 83 14.28 2.68 12.92
CA ILE A 83 15.01 3.60 12.05
C ILE A 83 16.31 3.96 12.74
N LEU A 84 17.43 3.75 12.06
CA LEU A 84 18.75 4.09 12.58
C LEU A 84 19.10 5.55 12.32
N GLN A 85 19.55 6.23 13.37
CA GLN A 85 20.18 7.54 13.29
C GLN A 85 21.65 7.42 12.88
N GLU A 86 22.17 8.42 12.17
CA GLU A 86 23.51 8.48 11.57
C GLU A 86 24.65 8.21 12.57
N GLU A 87 24.50 8.64 13.82
CA GLU A 87 25.50 8.40 14.89
C GLU A 87 25.63 6.92 15.27
N SER A 88 24.56 6.13 15.12
CA SER A 88 24.54 4.70 15.45
C SER A 88 25.29 3.87 14.40
N ILE A 89 25.22 4.27 13.12
CA ILE A 89 25.95 3.64 12.02
C ILE A 89 27.46 3.89 12.16
N LYS A 90 27.86 5.12 12.49
CA LYS A 90 29.28 5.49 12.67
C LYS A 90 29.97 4.75 13.81
N ARG A 91 29.22 4.23 14.79
CA ARG A 91 29.76 3.52 15.97
C ARG A 91 29.67 2.00 15.89
N ASN A 92 29.23 1.43 14.77
CA ASN A 92 29.04 -0.03 14.60
C ASN A 92 28.13 -0.66 15.68
N LEU A 93 27.28 0.15 16.32
CA LEU A 93 26.39 -0.25 17.40
C LEU A 93 24.96 -0.20 16.85
N ASN A 94 24.48 -1.34 16.38
CA ASN A 94 23.07 -1.55 16.04
C ASN A 94 22.23 -1.65 17.32
N VAL A 95 22.22 -0.58 18.11
CA VAL A 95 21.68 -0.54 19.47
C VAL A 95 20.57 0.49 19.52
N MET A 96 19.36 0.06 19.83
CA MET A 96 18.18 0.94 19.85
C MET A 96 17.30 0.67 21.06
N LYS A 97 16.56 1.69 21.50
CA LYS A 97 15.51 1.55 22.52
C LYS A 97 14.16 1.34 21.83
N SER A 98 13.48 0.25 22.15
CA SER A 98 12.10 0.00 21.73
C SER A 98 11.10 0.81 22.57
N PHE A 99 9.81 0.81 22.20
CA PHE A 99 8.72 1.47 22.94
C PHE A 99 8.66 1.03 24.42
N ASP A 100 9.01 -0.22 24.70
CA ASP A 100 9.11 -0.77 26.06
C ASP A 100 10.50 -0.55 26.70
N SER A 101 11.30 0.37 26.15
CA SER A 101 12.65 0.74 26.62
C SER A 101 13.72 -0.36 26.61
N LYS A 102 13.44 -1.55 26.06
CA LYS A 102 14.46 -2.62 25.92
C LYS A 102 15.51 -2.27 24.87
N LEU A 103 16.74 -2.73 25.12
CA LEU A 103 17.85 -2.64 24.19
C LEU A 103 17.69 -3.65 23.05
N THR A 104 17.51 -3.19 21.82
CA THR A 104 17.39 -4.06 20.63
C THR A 104 18.71 -4.15 19.90
N ILE A 105 19.21 -5.38 19.69
CA ILE A 105 20.46 -5.67 18.97
C ILE A 105 20.16 -6.40 17.66
N ILE A 106 20.79 -5.96 16.57
CA ILE A 106 20.61 -6.52 15.22
C ILE A 106 21.96 -6.96 14.66
N ASN A 107 22.08 -8.24 14.33
CA ASN A 107 23.33 -8.83 13.85
C ASN A 107 23.49 -8.77 12.32
N GLN A 108 22.88 -7.78 11.65
CA GLN A 108 22.90 -7.64 10.19
C GLN A 108 23.16 -6.18 9.79
N LYS A 109 23.74 -5.97 8.60
CA LYS A 109 23.94 -4.62 8.04
C LYS A 109 22.61 -4.03 7.61
N VAL A 110 22.44 -2.75 7.91
CA VAL A 110 21.16 -2.04 7.82
C VAL A 110 21.42 -0.62 7.33
N LYS A 111 20.45 -0.05 6.62
CA LYS A 111 20.46 1.29 6.04
C LYS A 111 19.74 2.24 6.99
N GLU A 112 20.18 3.50 6.97
CA GLU A 112 19.55 4.59 7.70
C GLU A 112 18.15 4.87 7.16
N ASN A 113 17.27 5.42 8.01
CA ASN A 113 15.95 5.93 7.60
C ASN A 113 15.05 4.90 6.91
N LYS A 114 15.27 3.62 7.20
CA LYS A 114 14.52 2.51 6.63
C LYS A 114 13.85 1.70 7.74
N LEU A 115 12.56 1.44 7.57
CA LEU A 115 11.81 0.52 8.41
C LEU A 115 12.13 -0.93 8.03
N TYR A 116 12.34 -1.76 9.04
CA TYR A 116 12.65 -3.17 8.86
C TYR A 116 11.70 -4.05 9.66
N ARG A 117 11.34 -5.19 9.06
CA ARG A 117 10.68 -6.31 9.73
C ARG A 117 11.72 -7.10 10.51
N VAL A 118 11.47 -7.34 11.79
CA VAL A 118 12.36 -8.11 12.63
C VAL A 118 11.63 -9.24 13.35
N LYS A 119 12.39 -10.30 13.63
CA LYS A 119 11.98 -11.40 14.47
C LYS A 119 12.84 -11.44 15.73
N ILE A 120 12.20 -11.56 16.88
CA ILE A 120 12.90 -11.71 18.16
C ILE A 120 13.49 -13.12 18.25
N ILE A 121 14.81 -13.20 18.33
CA ILE A 121 15.54 -14.47 18.52
C ILE A 121 15.69 -14.77 20.00
N LYS A 122 15.97 -13.74 20.80
CA LYS A 122 16.18 -13.86 22.24
C LYS A 122 15.66 -12.61 22.94
N GLU A 123 14.92 -12.81 24.02
CA GLU A 123 14.40 -11.71 24.85
C GLU A 123 14.80 -11.90 26.31
N GLU A 124 15.28 -10.82 26.90
CA GLU A 124 15.67 -10.68 28.31
C GLU A 124 14.95 -9.44 28.88
N LYS A 125 15.05 -9.22 30.20
CA LYS A 125 14.34 -8.14 30.89
C LYS A 125 14.56 -6.76 30.26
N ASP A 126 15.82 -6.45 29.94
CA ASP A 126 16.23 -5.10 29.47
C ASP A 126 16.78 -5.12 28.03
N LYS A 127 16.74 -6.28 27.35
CA LYS A 127 17.40 -6.49 26.06
C LYS A 127 16.66 -7.50 25.20
N ARG A 128 16.70 -7.30 23.89
CA ARG A 128 16.29 -8.26 22.87
C ARG A 128 17.33 -8.34 21.75
N ILE A 129 17.53 -9.54 21.22
CA ILE A 129 18.31 -9.79 20.00
C ILE A 129 17.33 -10.14 18.90
N VAL A 130 17.46 -9.47 17.76
CA VAL A 130 16.56 -9.65 16.63
C VAL A 130 17.33 -9.89 15.33
N GLU A 131 16.69 -10.60 14.41
CA GLU A 131 17.15 -10.77 13.03
C GLU A 131 16.22 -10.05 12.07
N LEU A 132 16.76 -9.61 10.92
CA LEU A 132 15.91 -9.17 9.82
C LEU A 132 15.10 -10.35 9.33
N TYR A 133 13.80 -10.12 9.30
CA TYR A 133 12.84 -11.15 9.00
C TYR A 133 12.55 -11.18 7.50
N ASN A 134 12.96 -12.27 6.86
CA ASN A 134 12.61 -12.62 5.48
C ASN A 134 11.97 -14.02 5.50
N ASP A 135 10.64 -14.06 5.46
CA ASP A 135 9.82 -15.18 4.98
C ASP A 135 9.89 -16.56 5.67
N ASP A 136 9.32 -16.73 6.88
CA ASP A 136 9.07 -18.10 7.36
C ASP A 136 7.86 -18.34 8.31
N GLU A 137 7.17 -17.29 8.76
CA GLU A 137 6.04 -17.37 9.71
C GLU A 137 4.73 -16.86 9.10
N ILE A 138 3.61 -17.20 9.73
CA ILE A 138 2.26 -16.83 9.28
C ILE A 138 1.96 -15.40 9.76
N PHE A 139 2.36 -14.41 8.97
CA PHE A 139 2.16 -12.99 9.27
C PHE A 139 1.92 -12.19 7.97
N PRO A 140 1.30 -10.99 8.01
CA PRO A 140 1.12 -10.19 6.81
C PRO A 140 2.45 -9.96 6.08
N GLY A 141 2.45 -10.11 4.76
CA GLY A 141 3.65 -10.08 3.92
C GLY A 141 4.08 -11.44 3.38
N ARG A 142 3.55 -12.55 3.91
CA ARG A 142 3.83 -13.89 3.38
C ARG A 142 3.16 -14.09 2.02
N ILE A 143 3.94 -14.56 1.06
CA ILE A 143 3.47 -14.93 -0.29
C ILE A 143 3.07 -16.41 -0.31
N PHE A 144 1.96 -16.70 -0.97
CA PHE A 144 1.41 -18.03 -1.19
C PHE A 144 1.16 -18.21 -2.68
N LYS A 145 1.59 -19.34 -3.22
CA LYS A 145 1.33 -19.74 -4.60
C LYS A 145 0.41 -20.95 -4.60
N LEU A 146 -0.77 -20.81 -5.18
CA LEU A 146 -1.86 -21.77 -5.01
C LEU A 146 -2.66 -21.93 -6.30
N PRO A 147 -3.16 -23.16 -6.59
CA PRO A 147 -4.11 -23.36 -7.67
C PRO A 147 -5.45 -22.70 -7.36
N VAL A 148 -6.12 -22.21 -8.40
CA VAL A 148 -7.40 -21.53 -8.27
C VAL A 148 -8.55 -22.53 -8.15
N ASN A 149 -9.38 -22.32 -7.11
CA ASN A 149 -10.71 -22.89 -7.01
C ASN A 149 -11.74 -21.84 -7.46
N TYR A 150 -12.30 -22.00 -8.66
CA TYR A 150 -13.25 -21.04 -9.23
C TYR A 150 -14.47 -20.74 -8.36
N ASN A 151 -14.93 -21.68 -7.53
CA ASN A 151 -16.06 -21.44 -6.63
C ASN A 151 -15.68 -20.50 -5.47
N ASP A 152 -14.45 -20.61 -4.97
CA ASP A 152 -13.92 -19.70 -3.97
C ASP A 152 -13.74 -18.30 -4.57
N ILE A 153 -13.17 -18.19 -5.77
CA ILE A 153 -12.96 -16.91 -6.46
C ILE A 153 -14.27 -16.18 -6.74
N LYS A 154 -15.31 -16.89 -7.21
CA LYS A 154 -16.65 -16.30 -7.42
C LYS A 154 -17.22 -15.66 -6.14
N SER A 155 -16.81 -16.17 -4.99
CA SER A 155 -17.21 -15.66 -3.68
C SER A 155 -16.20 -14.67 -3.09
N ASN A 156 -15.17 -14.26 -3.84
CA ASN A 156 -14.03 -13.46 -3.37
C ASN A 156 -13.33 -14.09 -2.17
N LEU A 157 -13.10 -15.39 -2.24
CA LEU A 157 -12.41 -16.17 -1.21
C LEU A 157 -11.22 -16.90 -1.82
N ILE A 158 -10.28 -17.27 -0.95
CA ILE A 158 -9.19 -18.18 -1.28
C ILE A 158 -8.97 -19.14 -0.13
N THR A 159 -8.71 -20.40 -0.46
CA THR A 159 -8.34 -21.43 0.51
C THR A 159 -6.84 -21.66 0.43
N THR A 160 -6.14 -21.43 1.54
CA THR A 160 -4.69 -21.60 1.70
C THR A 160 -4.40 -22.68 2.75
N PHE A 161 -3.13 -23.08 2.91
CA PHE A 161 -2.75 -24.02 3.98
C PHE A 161 -2.96 -23.46 5.40
N ILE A 162 -3.03 -22.13 5.55
CA ILE A 162 -3.32 -21.47 6.84
C ILE A 162 -4.82 -21.26 7.07
N GLY A 163 -5.65 -21.54 6.08
CA GLY A 163 -7.11 -21.45 6.15
C GLY A 163 -7.73 -20.65 5.00
N LYS A 164 -9.04 -20.43 5.10
CA LYS A 164 -9.85 -19.73 4.10
C LYS A 164 -10.03 -18.27 4.49
N GLY A 165 -9.82 -17.36 3.54
CA GLY A 165 -9.94 -15.92 3.76
C GLY A 165 -10.51 -15.18 2.55
N LYS A 166 -10.75 -13.87 2.71
CA LYS A 166 -11.16 -12.99 1.61
C LYS A 166 -10.01 -12.84 0.63
N LEU A 167 -10.32 -12.84 -0.67
CA LEU A 167 -9.39 -12.55 -1.74
C LEU A 167 -9.73 -11.18 -2.36
N VAL A 168 -8.68 -10.40 -2.60
CA VAL A 168 -8.73 -9.16 -3.38
C VAL A 168 -7.90 -9.39 -4.63
N LEU A 169 -8.53 -9.27 -5.80
CA LEU A 169 -7.89 -9.52 -7.07
C LEU A 169 -7.25 -8.25 -7.63
N GLN A 170 -6.15 -8.40 -8.35
CA GLN A 170 -5.56 -7.33 -9.15
C GLN A 170 -6.23 -7.24 -10.51
N SER A 171 -6.72 -8.35 -11.05
CA SER A 171 -7.42 -8.40 -12.34
C SER A 171 -8.69 -9.24 -12.25
N ASN A 172 -9.66 -8.97 -13.13
CA ASN A 172 -10.81 -9.86 -13.30
C ASN A 172 -10.45 -11.09 -14.17
N ASP A 173 -9.28 -11.11 -14.81
CA ASP A 173 -8.75 -12.27 -15.54
C ASP A 173 -7.98 -13.19 -14.58
N VAL A 174 -8.67 -14.25 -14.16
CA VAL A 174 -8.20 -15.16 -13.10
C VAL A 174 -7.39 -16.29 -13.72
N LYS A 175 -6.11 -16.36 -13.36
CA LYS A 175 -5.19 -17.41 -13.82
C LYS A 175 -5.49 -18.76 -13.14
N PRO A 176 -5.13 -19.90 -13.75
CA PRO A 176 -5.28 -21.22 -13.11
C PRO A 176 -4.48 -21.38 -11.80
N GLU A 177 -3.40 -20.63 -11.66
CA GLU A 177 -2.59 -20.52 -10.45
C GLU A 177 -2.39 -19.04 -10.15
N ILE A 178 -2.53 -18.67 -8.87
CA ILE A 178 -2.37 -17.29 -8.42
C ILE A 178 -1.33 -17.22 -7.31
N GLU A 179 -0.62 -16.10 -7.30
CA GLU A 179 0.23 -15.71 -6.19
C GLU A 179 -0.51 -14.66 -5.36
N VAL A 180 -0.60 -14.88 -4.07
CA VAL A 180 -1.27 -13.97 -3.15
C VAL A 180 -0.38 -13.66 -1.96
N ILE A 181 -0.57 -12.50 -1.37
CA ILE A 181 0.10 -12.09 -0.15
C ILE A 181 -0.94 -11.88 0.95
N LEU A 182 -0.66 -12.34 2.17
CA LEU A 182 -1.50 -12.08 3.32
C LEU A 182 -1.39 -10.59 3.67
N VAL A 183 -2.50 -9.84 3.60
CA VAL A 183 -2.54 -8.40 3.88
C VAL A 183 -3.26 -8.04 5.17
N VAL A 184 -4.13 -8.92 5.66
CA VAL A 184 -4.79 -8.75 6.97
C VAL A 184 -4.79 -10.07 7.71
N LEU A 185 -4.37 -10.03 8.98
CA LEU A 185 -4.44 -11.14 9.91
C LEU A 185 -5.06 -10.67 11.23
N GLY A 186 -6.30 -11.09 11.50
CA GLY A 186 -7.00 -10.90 12.76
C GLY A 186 -7.58 -12.21 13.28
N SER A 187 -8.16 -12.19 14.48
CA SER A 187 -8.70 -13.38 15.16
C SER A 187 -9.69 -14.20 14.31
N ASN A 188 -10.54 -13.53 13.52
CA ASN A 188 -11.53 -14.16 12.64
C ASN A 188 -11.46 -13.64 11.20
N GLN A 189 -10.36 -13.00 10.82
CA GLN A 189 -10.27 -12.32 9.52
C GLN A 189 -8.90 -12.57 8.89
N MET A 190 -8.93 -13.18 7.71
CA MET A 190 -7.78 -13.23 6.80
C MET A 190 -8.17 -12.57 5.49
N VAL A 191 -7.33 -11.66 5.01
CA VAL A 191 -7.48 -11.07 3.68
C VAL A 191 -6.18 -11.27 2.92
N PHE A 192 -6.31 -11.78 1.71
CA PHE A 192 -5.24 -12.02 0.76
C PHE A 192 -5.39 -11.07 -0.42
N ALA A 193 -4.30 -10.49 -0.89
CA ALA A 193 -4.25 -9.72 -2.11
C ALA A 193 -3.48 -10.49 -3.17
N GLU A 194 -4.03 -10.60 -4.38
CA GLU A 194 -3.32 -11.12 -5.54
C GLU A 194 -2.11 -10.22 -5.85
N ILE A 195 -1.02 -10.85 -6.29
CA ILE A 195 0.18 -10.19 -6.78
C ILE A 195 0.57 -10.77 -8.13
N ASN A 196 1.43 -10.06 -8.86
CA ASN A 196 1.96 -10.49 -10.16
C ASN A 196 0.87 -10.75 -11.23
N ASN A 197 -0.31 -10.12 -11.08
CA ASN A 197 -1.38 -10.16 -12.07
C ASN A 197 -2.08 -8.79 -12.22
N PRO A 198 -1.32 -7.70 -12.45
CA PRO A 198 -1.94 -6.39 -12.64
C PRO A 198 -2.80 -6.35 -13.91
N LEU A 199 -3.73 -5.39 -13.96
CA LEU A 199 -4.49 -5.10 -15.16
C LEU A 199 -3.58 -4.70 -16.32
N GLU A 200 -3.87 -5.27 -17.50
CA GLU A 200 -3.20 -4.88 -18.74
C GLU A 200 -3.69 -3.52 -19.25
N ASP A 201 -5.01 -3.28 -19.19
CA ASP A 201 -5.57 -1.98 -19.55
C ASP A 201 -5.41 -0.99 -18.39
N LYS A 202 -4.70 0.11 -18.67
CA LYS A 202 -4.53 1.21 -17.73
C LYS A 202 -5.79 2.06 -17.59
N ASN A 203 -6.73 1.98 -18.53
CA ASN A 203 -7.94 2.78 -18.54
C ASN A 203 -9.12 1.94 -18.07
N LEU A 204 -9.83 2.43 -17.06
CA LEU A 204 -10.96 1.71 -16.47
C LEU A 204 -12.16 2.64 -16.37
N ARG A 205 -13.35 2.05 -16.47
CA ARG A 205 -14.57 2.69 -16.00
C ARG A 205 -14.99 2.01 -14.71
N MET A 206 -14.96 2.75 -13.62
CA MET A 206 -15.18 2.22 -12.27
C MET A 206 -16.37 2.88 -11.60
N GLU A 207 -17.12 2.09 -10.82
CA GLU A 207 -18.24 2.54 -10.02
C GLU A 207 -17.73 3.17 -8.72
N PHE A 208 -18.30 4.31 -8.36
CA PHE A 208 -18.01 4.96 -7.09
C PHE A 208 -18.78 4.30 -5.95
N ARG A 209 -18.05 3.93 -4.89
CA ARG A 209 -18.65 3.41 -3.66
C ARG A 209 -17.99 4.00 -2.42
N PHE A 210 -18.79 4.23 -1.40
CA PHE A 210 -18.28 4.47 -0.07
C PHE A 210 -17.87 3.13 0.56
N ASN A 211 -16.68 3.09 1.16
CA ASN A 211 -16.36 2.02 2.11
C ASN A 211 -16.93 2.34 3.50
N ASN A 212 -16.87 1.37 4.42
CA ASN A 212 -17.32 1.54 5.81
C ASN A 212 -16.57 2.64 6.59
N SER A 213 -15.45 3.14 6.05
CA SER A 213 -14.59 4.16 6.64
C SER A 213 -14.74 5.53 5.98
N LEU A 214 -15.79 5.71 5.16
CA LEU A 214 -16.10 6.95 4.40
C LEU A 214 -15.01 7.39 3.43
N GLU A 215 -13.99 6.55 3.21
CA GLU A 215 -13.03 6.78 2.17
C GLU A 215 -13.63 6.40 0.82
N LYS A 216 -13.31 7.23 -0.17
CA LYS A 216 -13.90 7.18 -1.50
C LYS A 216 -13.10 6.18 -2.33
N PHE A 217 -13.68 5.00 -2.56
CA PHE A 217 -13.09 3.97 -3.40
C PHE A 217 -13.88 3.82 -4.71
N LEU A 218 -13.15 3.43 -5.74
CA LEU A 218 -13.70 3.05 -7.03
C LEU A 218 -13.58 1.53 -7.18
N ILE A 219 -14.64 0.88 -7.67
CA ILE A 219 -14.72 -0.57 -7.81
C ILE A 219 -15.12 -0.93 -9.25
N ALA A 220 -14.47 -1.96 -9.81
CA ALA A 220 -14.86 -2.57 -11.08
C ALA A 220 -14.75 -4.10 -10.99
N GLY A 221 -15.88 -4.77 -10.78
CA GLY A 221 -15.88 -6.19 -10.44
C GLY A 221 -15.18 -6.41 -9.09
N ASN A 222 -14.09 -7.16 -9.08
CA ASN A 222 -13.31 -7.47 -7.87
C ASN A 222 -12.09 -6.57 -7.66
N ILE A 223 -11.91 -5.59 -8.53
CA ILE A 223 -10.79 -4.65 -8.51
C ILE A 223 -11.17 -3.40 -7.71
N TYR A 224 -10.26 -2.97 -6.85
CA TYR A 224 -10.40 -1.78 -6.01
C TYR A 224 -9.40 -0.71 -6.43
N GLY A 225 -9.76 0.57 -6.31
CA GLY A 225 -8.81 1.66 -6.43
C GLY A 225 -9.20 2.89 -5.63
N MET A 226 -8.21 3.71 -5.30
CA MET A 226 -8.38 5.01 -4.65
C MET A 226 -7.98 6.10 -5.63
N MET A 227 -8.75 7.17 -5.65
CA MET A 227 -8.38 8.35 -6.43
C MET A 227 -7.34 9.19 -5.70
N LYS A 228 -6.36 9.70 -6.45
CA LYS A 228 -5.36 10.67 -5.99
C LYS A 228 -5.94 12.07 -5.69
N SER A 229 -7.14 12.37 -6.20
CA SER A 229 -7.81 13.68 -6.03
C SER A 229 -8.91 13.65 -4.96
N TYR A 230 -9.04 14.74 -4.19
CA TYR A 230 -10.01 14.89 -3.09
C TYR A 230 -11.39 15.41 -3.54
N ASP A 231 -11.44 16.08 -4.70
CA ASP A 231 -12.65 16.74 -5.22
C ASP A 231 -13.47 15.79 -6.09
N PHE A 232 -14.18 14.87 -5.43
CA PHE A 232 -15.17 14.05 -6.10
C PHE A 232 -16.46 14.84 -6.28
N ILE A 233 -16.81 15.11 -7.54
CA ILE A 233 -18.14 15.60 -7.93
C ILE A 233 -19.04 14.37 -7.99
N GLY A 234 -20.15 14.32 -7.24
CA GLY A 234 -21.02 13.15 -6.99
C GLY A 234 -21.56 12.34 -8.19
N LYS A 235 -20.67 11.78 -9.01
CA LYS A 235 -20.92 10.86 -10.12
C LYS A 235 -20.92 9.43 -9.60
N ASN A 236 -21.74 8.58 -10.22
CA ASN A 236 -21.78 7.15 -9.91
C ASN A 236 -20.66 6.36 -10.60
N PHE A 237 -20.12 6.87 -11.71
CA PHE A 237 -19.05 6.21 -12.46
C PHE A 237 -17.98 7.22 -12.85
N TYR A 238 -16.74 6.75 -12.88
CA TYR A 238 -15.58 7.51 -13.28
C TYR A 238 -14.81 6.74 -14.35
N ASN A 239 -14.41 7.44 -15.40
CA ASN A 239 -13.34 6.97 -16.27
C ASN A 239 -12.03 7.34 -15.60
N VAL A 240 -11.13 6.39 -15.43
CA VAL A 240 -9.88 6.57 -14.68
C VAL A 240 -8.70 5.93 -15.41
N THR A 241 -7.51 6.40 -15.08
CA THR A 241 -6.24 5.79 -15.47
C THR A 241 -5.47 5.35 -14.23
N ILE A 242 -4.80 4.20 -14.32
CA ILE A 242 -3.92 3.68 -13.25
C ILE A 242 -2.63 4.53 -13.20
N ASP A 243 -2.43 5.23 -12.08
CA ASP A 243 -1.21 5.97 -11.70
C ASP A 243 -0.16 5.01 -11.17
N LYS A 244 -0.54 4.21 -10.16
CA LYS A 244 0.36 3.29 -9.46
C LYS A 244 -0.37 1.99 -9.13
N VAL A 245 0.30 0.87 -9.35
CA VAL A 245 -0.16 -0.45 -8.91
C VAL A 245 0.20 -0.60 -7.43
N MET A 246 -0.81 -0.79 -6.59
CA MET A 246 -0.66 -1.00 -5.16
C MET A 246 -1.05 -2.45 -4.81
N LEU A 247 -0.83 -2.83 -3.54
CA LEU A 247 -1.09 -4.19 -3.10
C LEU A 247 -2.58 -4.46 -2.91
N GLY A 248 -3.19 -5.12 -3.91
CA GLY A 248 -4.63 -5.42 -3.93
C GLY A 248 -5.51 -4.25 -4.35
N TRP A 249 -4.94 -3.12 -4.79
CA TRP A 249 -5.70 -1.97 -5.28
C TRP A 249 -4.84 -1.11 -6.21
N TYR A 250 -5.46 -0.09 -6.81
CA TYR A 250 -4.81 0.84 -7.72
C TYR A 250 -4.94 2.29 -7.26
N LEU A 251 -3.84 3.05 -7.31
CA LEU A 251 -3.94 4.50 -7.27
C LEU A 251 -4.40 4.97 -8.64
N LEU A 252 -5.46 5.77 -8.66
CA LEU A 252 -6.19 6.15 -9.85
C LEU A 252 -6.19 7.67 -10.01
N VAL A 253 -6.25 8.11 -11.26
CA VAL A 253 -6.53 9.50 -11.62
C VAL A 253 -7.71 9.54 -12.57
N GLU A 254 -8.65 10.47 -12.38
CA GLU A 254 -9.82 10.61 -13.26
C GLU A 254 -9.36 10.98 -14.66
N ARG A 255 -9.66 10.12 -15.64
CA ARG A 255 -9.39 10.41 -17.04
C ARG A 255 -10.28 11.57 -17.44
N LEU A 256 -9.64 12.72 -17.63
CA LEU A 256 -10.30 13.94 -18.07
C LEU A 256 -10.60 13.83 -19.57
N GLU A 257 -11.81 14.22 -19.93
CA GLU A 257 -12.22 14.38 -21.32
C GLU A 257 -11.77 15.76 -21.84
N GLU A 258 -11.77 15.93 -23.17
CA GLU A 258 -11.49 17.23 -23.78
C GLU A 258 -12.42 18.30 -23.20
N GLY A 259 -11.86 19.41 -22.73
CA GLY A 259 -12.65 20.41 -22.04
C GLY A 259 -11.89 21.71 -21.78
N VAL A 260 -12.62 22.72 -21.31
CA VAL A 260 -12.04 24.01 -20.88
C VAL A 260 -11.71 23.91 -19.39
N PHE A 261 -10.44 24.08 -19.05
CA PHE A 261 -9.95 23.95 -17.68
C PHE A 261 -9.18 25.19 -17.24
N THR A 262 -9.20 25.46 -15.93
CA THR A 262 -8.34 26.47 -15.31
C THR A 262 -7.08 25.81 -14.79
N VAL A 263 -5.92 26.19 -15.29
CA VAL A 263 -4.61 25.62 -14.90
C VAL A 263 -3.75 26.65 -14.17
N VAL A 264 -2.78 26.15 -13.39
CA VAL A 264 -1.79 26.97 -12.68
C VAL A 264 -0.45 26.90 -13.40
N LEU A 265 0.15 28.05 -13.70
CA LEU A 265 1.53 28.09 -14.19
C LEU A 265 2.49 27.94 -13.01
N THR A 266 3.31 26.89 -13.02
CA THR A 266 4.23 26.59 -11.91
C THR A 266 5.69 26.96 -12.19
N GLY A 267 6.05 27.12 -13.46
CA GLY A 267 7.39 27.61 -13.81
C GLY A 267 7.77 27.33 -15.25
N LYS A 268 9.06 27.09 -15.47
CA LYS A 268 9.61 26.64 -16.73
C LYS A 268 10.51 25.41 -16.50
N ASN A 269 10.51 24.49 -17.45
CA ASN A 269 11.44 23.36 -17.45
C ASN A 269 12.80 23.76 -18.06
N ASP A 270 13.74 22.82 -18.09
CA ASP A 270 15.10 23.02 -18.62
C ASP A 270 15.11 23.41 -20.11
N ASN A 271 14.08 23.03 -20.87
CA ASN A 271 13.88 23.41 -22.26
C ASN A 271 13.20 24.80 -22.43
N ASN A 272 13.08 25.58 -21.34
CA ASN A 272 12.44 26.90 -21.31
C ASN A 272 10.95 26.88 -21.73
N GLN A 273 10.30 25.73 -21.63
CA GLN A 273 8.86 25.56 -21.84
C GLN A 273 8.11 25.83 -20.55
N HIS A 274 6.94 26.45 -20.64
CA HIS A 274 6.10 26.73 -19.48
C HIS A 274 5.49 25.43 -18.93
N VAL A 275 5.68 25.18 -17.64
CA VAL A 275 5.10 24.05 -16.91
C VAL A 275 3.81 24.50 -16.26
N VAL A 276 2.76 23.71 -16.45
CA VAL A 276 1.43 23.97 -15.90
C VAL A 276 0.92 22.76 -15.13
N GLU A 277 0.08 23.02 -14.14
CA GLU A 277 -0.53 22.02 -13.27
C GLU A 277 -2.06 22.15 -13.26
N PHE A 278 -2.74 21.00 -13.30
CA PHE A 278 -4.19 20.86 -13.13
C PHE A 278 -4.46 19.68 -12.20
N GLY A 279 -4.77 19.97 -10.93
CA GLY A 279 -4.92 18.93 -9.91
C GLY A 279 -3.64 18.06 -9.80
N PRO A 280 -3.72 16.72 -9.95
CA PRO A 280 -2.55 15.84 -9.90
C PRO A 280 -1.72 15.82 -11.20
N TYR A 281 -2.19 16.47 -12.26
CA TYR A 281 -1.54 16.43 -13.57
C TYR A 281 -0.55 17.57 -13.75
N LYS A 282 0.64 17.24 -14.25
CA LYS A 282 1.66 18.20 -14.69
C LYS A 282 1.93 18.05 -16.18
N GLY A 283 2.27 19.15 -16.83
CA GLY A 283 2.64 19.11 -18.23
C GLY A 283 3.21 20.42 -18.75
N VAL A 284 3.54 20.42 -20.04
CA VAL A 284 4.24 21.54 -20.69
C VAL A 284 3.41 22.18 -21.79
N MET A 285 3.53 23.49 -21.93
CA MET A 285 2.82 24.29 -22.92
C MET A 285 3.58 24.33 -24.25
N VAL A 286 2.94 23.93 -25.35
CA VAL A 286 3.58 23.83 -26.68
C VAL A 286 3.77 25.18 -27.38
N LYS A 287 2.96 26.20 -27.06
CA LYS A 287 2.99 27.51 -27.73
C LYS A 287 3.42 28.62 -26.78
N LYS A 288 4.39 29.44 -27.20
CA LYS A 288 4.78 30.70 -26.54
C LYS A 288 3.64 31.71 -26.70
N GLN A 289 2.75 31.80 -25.73
CA GLN A 289 1.88 32.96 -25.54
C GLN A 289 2.34 33.69 -24.27
N GLN A 290 2.05 34.99 -24.15
CA GLN A 290 2.23 35.68 -22.86
C GLN A 290 1.27 35.05 -21.84
N VAL A 291 1.82 34.63 -20.70
CA VAL A 291 1.12 33.75 -19.74
C VAL A 291 0.93 34.48 -18.42
N SER A 292 -0.30 34.53 -17.91
CA SER A 292 -0.63 34.91 -16.53
C SER A 292 -0.40 33.75 -15.55
N LYS A 293 -0.33 34.03 -14.24
CA LYS A 293 -0.10 33.01 -13.18
C LYS A 293 -1.18 31.91 -13.13
N LYS A 294 -2.41 32.23 -13.55
CA LYS A 294 -3.53 31.31 -13.77
C LYS A 294 -4.10 31.52 -15.16
N MET A 295 -4.55 30.44 -15.81
CA MET A 295 -5.07 30.50 -17.18
C MET A 295 -6.28 29.59 -17.37
N ILE A 296 -7.16 29.96 -18.31
CA ILE A 296 -8.31 29.16 -18.74
C ILE A 296 -8.12 28.79 -20.21
N GLY A 297 -8.23 27.51 -20.56
CA GLY A 297 -8.08 27.07 -21.94
C GLY A 297 -8.55 25.64 -22.18
N LYS A 298 -8.73 25.28 -23.46
CA LYS A 298 -9.05 23.90 -23.84
C LYS A 298 -7.83 23.00 -23.71
N ILE A 299 -8.00 21.83 -23.09
CA ILE A 299 -6.96 20.79 -22.96
C ILE A 299 -7.44 19.52 -23.66
N PHE A 300 -6.56 18.92 -24.46
CA PHE A 300 -6.86 17.77 -25.33
C PHE A 300 -6.19 16.45 -24.91
N ASP A 301 -5.18 16.49 -24.02
CA ASP A 301 -4.48 15.29 -23.55
C ASP A 301 -3.89 15.52 -22.15
N ILE A 302 -4.31 14.71 -21.16
CA ILE A 302 -3.86 14.82 -19.76
C ILE A 302 -3.43 13.45 -19.24
N LYS A 303 -2.15 13.15 -19.39
CA LYS A 303 -1.43 12.00 -18.80
C LYS A 303 -0.33 12.52 -17.85
N GLU A 304 0.21 11.65 -16.99
CA GLU A 304 1.49 11.94 -16.34
C GLU A 304 2.55 12.28 -17.40
N ASP A 305 3.30 13.35 -17.17
CA ASP A 305 4.31 13.93 -18.08
C ASP A 305 3.78 14.41 -19.45
N SER A 306 2.50 14.81 -19.51
CA SER A 306 1.89 15.21 -20.79
C SER A 306 2.34 16.55 -21.33
N THR A 307 2.23 16.63 -22.65
CA THR A 307 2.32 17.89 -23.37
C THR A 307 0.91 18.42 -23.61
N PHE A 308 0.61 19.59 -23.06
CA PHE A 308 -0.71 20.20 -23.19
C PHE A 308 -0.77 21.14 -24.40
N SER A 309 -1.74 20.91 -25.26
CA SER A 309 -2.14 21.85 -26.29
C SER A 309 -3.20 22.78 -25.73
N PHE A 310 -2.89 24.06 -25.59
CA PHE A 310 -3.86 25.09 -25.23
C PHE A 310 -4.31 25.82 -26.49
N ILE A 311 -5.61 25.80 -26.74
CA ILE A 311 -6.22 26.78 -27.65
C ILE A 311 -6.61 27.97 -26.79
N ARG A 312 -6.05 29.14 -27.12
CA ARG A 312 -6.50 30.41 -26.55
C ARG A 312 -7.93 30.64 -26.98
N THR A 313 -8.88 30.33 -26.12
CA THR A 313 -10.22 30.88 -26.20
C THR A 313 -10.11 32.32 -25.69
N VAL A 314 -10.05 33.28 -26.61
CA VAL A 314 -10.36 34.66 -26.26
C VAL A 314 -11.85 34.63 -25.93
N PHE A 315 -12.18 34.73 -24.65
CA PHE A 315 -13.53 35.13 -24.28
C PHE A 315 -13.54 36.66 -24.42
N ASP A 316 -14.32 37.14 -25.38
CA ASP A 316 -14.63 38.56 -25.54
C ASP A 316 -15.33 39.11 -24.29
#